data_AF-K1SS89-F1
#
_entry.id   AF-K1SS89-F1
#
_cell.length_a   1.000
_cell.length_b   1.000
_cell.length_c   1.000
_cell.angle_alpha   90.00
_cell.angle_beta   90.00
_cell.angle_gamma   90.00
#
_symmetry.space_group_name_H-M   'P 1'
#
loop_
_entity.id
_entity.type
_entity.pdbx_description
1 polymer ?
#
loop_
_entity_poly.entity_id
_entity_poly.type
_entity_poly.pdbx_seq_one_letter_code
_entity_poly.pdbx_strand_id
1 'polypeptide(L)'
;MNMGALDFAGGTVVHINSGVSALAIALVLGKRKDISLLPHNLGYAVLGAALLWFGWMGFNGGSGLGANGLAANAIIVSNVAAAAALIVWTILDTIVVGKPTVLGAISGGIAGLVAITPAAGFVDVPGALVIGAVAPLVSYFAIYYLKAKLGYDDA
;
A
#
# COMPACT_ATOMS: atom_id res chain seq x y z
N MET A 1 -28.51 12.28 0.77
CA MET A 1 -27.49 13.11 1.45
C MET A 1 -26.15 12.74 0.82
N ASN A 2 -25.44 13.69 0.20
CA ASN A 2 -24.08 13.46 -0.28
C ASN A 2 -23.12 14.10 0.74
N MET A 3 -22.32 13.29 1.44
CA MET A 3 -21.44 13.74 2.53
C MET A 3 -20.13 14.38 2.06
N GLY A 4 -19.92 14.53 0.75
CA GLY A 4 -18.73 15.19 0.19
C GLY A 4 -17.41 14.46 0.42
N ALA A 5 -17.43 13.12 0.49
CA ALA A 5 -16.22 12.32 0.65
C ALA A 5 -15.25 12.53 -0.52
N LEU A 6 -13.96 12.74 -0.20
CA LEU A 6 -12.90 12.88 -1.18
C LEU A 6 -12.18 11.54 -1.35
N ASP A 7 -12.34 10.95 -2.54
CA ASP A 7 -11.65 9.73 -2.92
C ASP A 7 -11.34 9.79 -4.42
N PHE A 8 -10.11 10.20 -4.75
CA PHE A 8 -9.73 10.52 -6.12
C PHE A 8 -9.70 9.30 -7.04
N ALA A 9 -9.02 8.24 -6.61
CA ALA A 9 -8.79 7.05 -7.44
C ALA A 9 -9.31 5.73 -6.81
N GLY A 10 -9.99 5.78 -5.65
CA GLY A 10 -10.64 4.61 -5.07
C GLY A 10 -9.93 4.00 -3.86
N GLY A 11 -9.42 4.82 -2.95
CA GLY A 11 -8.96 4.39 -1.63
C GLY A 11 -10.00 3.58 -0.88
N THR A 12 -11.26 4.05 -0.89
CA THR A 12 -12.38 3.36 -0.26
C THR A 12 -12.93 2.25 -1.15
N VAL A 13 -13.22 2.58 -2.41
CA VAL A 13 -13.95 1.71 -3.35
C VAL A 13 -13.16 0.47 -3.74
N VAL A 14 -11.83 0.57 -3.80
CA VAL A 14 -10.94 -0.54 -4.16
C VAL A 14 -10.23 -1.09 -2.94
N HIS A 15 -9.45 -0.29 -2.23
CA HIS A 15 -8.49 -0.83 -1.25
C HIS A 15 -9.12 -1.18 0.10
N ILE A 16 -9.90 -0.27 0.70
CA ILE A 16 -10.62 -0.59 1.95
C ILE A 16 -11.65 -1.68 1.68
N ASN A 17 -12.41 -1.59 0.59
CA ASN A 17 -13.41 -2.59 0.22
C ASN A 17 -12.81 -3.99 0.09
N SER A 18 -11.77 -4.15 -0.73
CA SER A 18 -11.09 -5.45 -0.91
C SER A 18 -10.39 -5.91 0.36
N GLY A 19 -9.74 -5.01 1.12
CA GLY A 19 -9.03 -5.33 2.36
C GLY A 19 -9.96 -5.83 3.46
N VAL A 20 -11.09 -5.16 3.69
CA VAL A 20 -12.10 -5.60 4.66
C VAL A 20 -12.76 -6.91 4.22
N SER A 21 -13.04 -7.06 2.93
CA SER A 21 -13.57 -8.31 2.37
C SER A 21 -12.60 -9.48 2.56
N ALA A 22 -11.31 -9.27 2.29
CA ALA A 22 -10.27 -10.27 2.50
C ALA A 22 -10.13 -10.66 3.98
N LEU A 23 -10.17 -9.69 4.89
CA LEU A 23 -10.15 -9.95 6.33
C LEU A 23 -11.38 -10.75 6.77
N ALA A 24 -12.58 -10.39 6.32
CA ALA A 24 -13.80 -11.11 6.64
C ALA A 24 -13.71 -12.59 6.19
N ILE A 25 -13.21 -12.83 4.98
CA ILE A 25 -13.00 -14.18 4.45
C ILE A 25 -11.94 -14.93 5.27
N ALA A 26 -10.81 -14.29 5.61
CA ALA A 26 -9.77 -14.91 6.44
C ALA A 26 -10.29 -15.33 7.82
N LEU A 27 -11.17 -14.53 8.43
CA LEU A 27 -11.81 -14.86 9.70
C LEU A 27 -12.80 -16.03 9.59
N VAL A 28 -13.54 -16.13 8.48
CA VAL A 28 -14.48 -17.24 8.24
C VAL A 28 -13.76 -18.55 7.91
N LEU A 29 -12.70 -18.50 7.09
CA LEU A 29 -11.93 -19.68 6.70
C LEU A 29 -11.06 -20.22 7.85
N GLY A 30 -10.60 -19.32 8.73
CA GLY A 30 -9.70 -19.68 9.82
C GLY A 30 -8.24 -19.84 9.38
N LYS A 31 -7.37 -20.17 10.33
CA LYS A 31 -5.92 -20.18 10.12
C LYS A 31 -5.42 -21.45 9.43
N ARG A 32 -4.32 -21.32 8.68
CA ARG A 32 -3.59 -22.48 8.17
C ARG A 32 -3.02 -23.33 9.33
N LYS A 33 -2.85 -24.63 9.06
CA LYS A 33 -2.18 -25.57 9.99
C LYS A 33 -0.68 -25.29 10.09
N ASP A 34 -0.07 -24.92 8.97
CA ASP A 34 1.30 -24.46 8.88
C ASP A 34 1.30 -22.95 8.66
N ILE A 35 1.89 -22.21 9.59
CA ILE A 35 1.93 -20.73 9.61
C ILE A 35 3.23 -20.23 8.95
N SER A 36 4.14 -21.12 8.54
CA SER A 36 5.37 -20.72 7.86
C SER A 36 5.04 -20.15 6.47
N LEU A 37 5.04 -18.81 6.39
CA LEU A 37 4.86 -18.07 5.16
C LEU A 37 6.24 -17.60 4.66
N LEU A 38 6.89 -18.44 3.85
CA LEU A 38 7.95 -17.96 2.97
C LEU A 38 7.35 -17.75 1.58
N PRO A 39 7.68 -16.63 0.90
CA PRO A 39 7.28 -16.45 -0.49
C PRO A 39 7.76 -17.65 -1.30
N HIS A 40 6.83 -18.33 -1.98
CA HIS A 40 7.17 -19.46 -2.84
C HIS A 40 8.23 -19.07 -3.89
N ASN A 41 8.18 -17.82 -4.36
CA ASN A 41 9.15 -17.21 -5.25
C ASN A 41 9.21 -15.70 -5.01
N LEU A 42 10.31 -15.24 -4.42
CA LEU A 42 10.53 -13.82 -4.13
C LEU A 42 10.73 -12.97 -5.41
N GLY A 43 11.29 -13.54 -6.47
CA GLY A 43 11.47 -12.85 -7.76
C GLY A 43 10.13 -12.50 -8.41
N TYR A 44 9.15 -13.41 -8.35
CA TYR A 44 7.80 -13.12 -8.84
C TYR A 44 7.06 -12.09 -7.99
N ALA A 45 7.28 -12.07 -6.67
CA ALA A 45 6.74 -11.02 -5.82
C ALA A 45 7.27 -9.64 -6.22
N VAL A 46 8.58 -9.52 -6.49
CA VAL A 46 9.19 -8.27 -6.98
C VAL A 46 8.64 -7.87 -8.35
N LEU A 47 8.53 -8.82 -9.29
CA LEU A 47 7.94 -8.54 -10.61
C LEU A 47 6.49 -8.06 -10.49
N GLY A 48 5.68 -8.73 -9.66
CA GLY A 48 4.30 -8.34 -9.39
C GLY A 48 4.21 -6.93 -8.80
N ALA A 49 5.05 -6.62 -7.81
CA ALA A 49 5.12 -5.28 -7.22
C ALA A 49 5.53 -4.20 -8.24
N ALA A 50 6.49 -4.50 -9.12
CA ALA A 50 6.91 -3.58 -10.18
C ALA A 50 5.79 -3.32 -11.20
N LEU A 51 5.05 -4.36 -11.61
CA LEU A 51 3.90 -4.23 -12.51
C LEU A 51 2.76 -3.45 -11.84
N LEU A 52 2.49 -3.71 -10.56
CA LEU A 52 1.51 -2.96 -9.78
C LEU A 52 1.89 -1.48 -9.71
N TRP A 53 3.14 -1.17 -9.37
CA TRP A 53 3.62 0.21 -9.31
C TRP A 53 3.48 0.92 -10.65
N PHE A 54 3.95 0.29 -11.74
CA PHE A 54 3.82 0.85 -13.08
C PHE A 54 2.35 1.08 -13.47
N GLY A 55 1.49 0.07 -13.26
CA GLY A 55 0.06 0.18 -13.51
C GLY A 55 -0.63 1.25 -12.65
N TRP A 56 -0.13 1.50 -11.44
CA TRP A 56 -0.67 2.50 -10.53
C TRP A 56 -0.54 3.93 -11.06
N MET A 57 0.44 4.18 -11.93
CA MET A 57 0.57 5.47 -12.61
C MET A 57 -0.63 5.72 -13.52
N GLY A 58 -1.09 4.70 -14.24
CA GLY A 58 -2.33 4.75 -15.02
C GLY A 58 -3.57 4.79 -14.12
N PHE A 59 -3.57 4.06 -13.01
CA PHE A 59 -4.68 4.03 -12.06
C PHE A 59 -4.95 5.42 -11.44
N ASN A 60 -3.94 6.06 -10.87
CA ASN A 60 -4.07 7.38 -10.27
C ASN A 60 -4.09 8.48 -11.33
N GLY A 61 -3.18 8.48 -12.30
CA GLY A 61 -3.14 9.50 -13.35
C GLY A 61 -4.41 9.52 -14.21
N GLY A 62 -4.91 8.34 -14.58
CA GLY A 62 -6.13 8.19 -15.37
C GLY A 62 -7.41 8.58 -14.64
N SER A 63 -7.41 8.56 -13.31
CA SER A 63 -8.55 9.01 -12.50
C SER A 63 -8.80 10.53 -12.61
N GLY A 64 -7.84 11.28 -13.17
CA GLY A 64 -8.05 12.67 -13.57
C GLY A 64 -8.92 12.86 -14.82
N LEU A 65 -9.30 11.76 -15.50
CA LEU A 65 -10.20 11.72 -16.68
C LEU A 65 -9.78 12.63 -17.85
N GLY A 66 -8.50 12.99 -17.91
CA GLY A 66 -7.94 13.83 -18.95
C GLY A 66 -6.41 13.89 -18.89
N ALA A 67 -5.77 14.23 -20.00
CA ALA A 67 -4.33 14.41 -20.09
C ALA A 67 -3.96 15.87 -19.80
N ASN A 68 -3.86 16.23 -18.51
CA ASN A 68 -3.63 17.60 -18.06
C ASN A 68 -2.70 17.64 -16.83
N GLY A 69 -2.51 18.84 -16.25
CA GLY A 69 -1.65 19.05 -15.09
C GLY A 69 -2.07 18.26 -13.85
N LEU A 70 -3.37 17.98 -13.67
CA LEU A 70 -3.86 17.16 -12.56
C LEU A 70 -3.42 15.70 -12.71
N ALA A 71 -3.60 15.11 -13.90
CA ALA A 71 -3.14 13.74 -14.17
C ALA A 71 -1.61 13.61 -14.04
N ALA A 72 -0.86 14.60 -14.54
CA ALA A 72 0.59 14.64 -14.39
C ALA A 72 1.01 14.72 -12.92
N ASN A 73 0.36 15.57 -12.13
CA ASN A 73 0.61 15.66 -10.69
C ASN A 73 0.28 14.35 -9.97
N ALA A 74 -0.87 13.74 -10.26
CA ALA A 74 -1.29 12.46 -9.66
C ALA A 74 -0.26 11.34 -9.88
N ILE A 75 0.34 11.27 -11.07
CA ILE A 75 1.45 10.32 -11.36
C ILE A 75 2.68 10.63 -10.49
N ILE A 76 3.07 11.91 -10.41
CA ILE A 76 4.24 12.34 -9.64
C ILE A 76 4.07 12.02 -8.16
N VAL A 77 2.96 12.43 -7.54
CA VAL A 77 2.72 12.18 -6.10
C VAL A 77 2.60 10.69 -5.79
N SER A 78 2.07 9.89 -6.73
CA SER A 78 2.02 8.43 -6.57
C SER A 78 3.40 7.81 -6.49
N ASN A 79 4.31 8.20 -7.39
CA ASN A 79 5.70 7.76 -7.37
C ASN A 79 6.42 8.20 -6.10
N VAL A 80 6.23 9.46 -5.69
CA VAL A 80 6.86 10.01 -4.48
C VAL A 80 6.40 9.27 -3.24
N ALA A 81 5.09 9.05 -3.07
CA ALA A 81 4.54 8.37 -1.91
C ALA A 81 5.01 6.91 -1.84
N ALA A 82 5.04 6.20 -2.96
CA ALA A 82 5.53 4.83 -3.03
C ALA A 82 7.03 4.73 -2.69
N ALA A 83 7.86 5.64 -3.21
CA ALA A 83 9.29 5.68 -2.90
C ALA A 83 9.54 6.01 -1.42
N ALA A 84 8.84 7.00 -0.88
CA ALA A 84 8.93 7.36 0.54
C ALA A 84 8.53 6.18 1.42
N ALA A 85 7.44 5.48 1.08
CA ALA A 85 6.94 4.36 1.85
C ALA A 85 7.89 3.15 1.83
N LEU A 86 8.48 2.86 0.67
CA LEU A 86 9.49 1.83 0.52
C LEU A 86 10.72 2.13 1.39
N ILE A 87 11.21 3.37 1.37
CA ILE A 87 12.37 3.79 2.18
C ILE A 87 12.05 3.65 3.66
N VAL A 88 10.91 4.16 4.12
CA VAL A 88 10.53 4.09 5.53
C VAL A 88 10.39 2.64 5.97
N TRP A 89 9.74 1.78 5.20
CA TRP A 89 9.65 0.36 5.55
C TRP A 89 11.03 -0.30 5.62
N THR A 90 11.92 0.00 4.67
CA THR A 90 13.29 -0.53 4.66
C THR A 90 14.07 -0.11 5.91
N ILE A 91 13.87 1.12 6.38
CA ILE A 91 14.43 1.62 7.65
C ILE A 91 13.83 0.83 8.83
N LEU A 92 12.50 0.63 8.86
CA LEU A 92 11.84 -0.15 9.90
C LEU A 92 12.38 -1.58 9.98
N ASP A 93 12.54 -2.25 8.84
CA ASP A 93 13.13 -3.59 8.78
C ASP A 93 14.56 -3.59 9.32
N THR A 94 15.35 -2.57 8.99
CA THR A 94 16.71 -2.44 9.50
C THR A 94 16.72 -2.30 11.03
N ILE A 95 15.76 -1.58 11.61
CA ILE A 95 15.65 -1.36 13.07
C ILE A 95 15.10 -2.60 13.78
N VAL A 96 14.05 -3.22 13.25
CA VAL A 96 13.27 -4.28 13.93
C VAL A 96 13.83 -5.67 13.62
N VAL A 97 14.20 -5.92 12.36
CA VAL A 97 14.71 -7.21 11.87
C VAL A 97 16.25 -7.23 11.85
N GLY A 98 16.90 -6.06 11.90
CA GLY A 98 18.36 -5.92 11.87
C GLY A 98 18.96 -5.83 10.47
N LYS A 99 18.14 -5.93 9.42
CA LYS A 99 18.56 -5.79 8.02
C LYS A 99 17.37 -5.45 7.10
N PRO A 100 17.60 -4.76 5.98
CA PRO A 100 16.61 -4.61 4.91
C PRO A 100 16.06 -5.96 4.44
N THR A 101 14.75 -6.02 4.15
CA THR A 101 14.16 -7.18 3.47
C THR A 101 13.51 -6.75 2.15
N VAL A 102 13.65 -7.61 1.13
CA VAL A 102 13.02 -7.35 -0.18
C VAL A 102 11.50 -7.35 -0.06
N LEU A 103 10.95 -8.30 0.72
CA LEU A 103 9.51 -8.39 0.94
C LEU A 103 8.98 -7.14 1.64
N GLY A 104 9.66 -6.67 2.69
CA GLY A 104 9.30 -5.44 3.38
C GLY A 104 9.38 -4.22 2.47
N ALA A 105 10.43 -4.08 1.66
CA ALA A 105 10.56 -2.96 0.72
C ALA A 105 9.38 -2.90 -0.28
N ILE A 106 9.00 -4.04 -0.89
CA ILE A 106 7.86 -4.06 -1.82
C ILE A 106 6.52 -3.87 -1.11
N SER A 107 6.35 -4.41 0.11
CA SER A 107 5.16 -4.16 0.93
C SER A 107 5.02 -2.68 1.29
N GLY A 108 6.12 -2.01 1.63
CA GLY A 108 6.16 -0.58 1.89
C GLY A 108 5.79 0.25 0.66
N GLY A 109 6.37 -0.04 -0.50
CA GLY A 109 6.01 0.62 -1.74
C GLY A 109 4.52 0.52 -2.05
N ILE A 110 3.94 -0.69 -1.94
CA ILE A 110 2.51 -0.92 -2.14
C ILE A 110 1.66 -0.19 -1.09
N ALA A 111 2.07 -0.18 0.17
CA ALA A 111 1.36 0.56 1.22
C ALA A 111 1.30 2.07 0.91
N GLY A 112 2.39 2.65 0.39
CA GLY A 112 2.42 4.04 -0.07
C GLY A 112 1.46 4.30 -1.24
N LEU A 113 1.46 3.41 -2.24
CA LEU A 113 0.56 3.48 -3.39
C LEU A 113 -0.92 3.41 -2.98
N VAL A 114 -1.27 2.49 -2.08
CA VAL A 114 -2.63 2.38 -1.54
C VAL A 114 -3.02 3.65 -0.78
N ALA A 115 -2.15 4.16 0.08
CA ALA A 115 -2.46 5.31 0.92
C ALA A 115 -2.61 6.63 0.15
N ILE A 116 -1.82 6.83 -0.92
CA ILE A 116 -1.90 8.04 -1.75
C ILE A 116 -3.10 8.03 -2.71
N THR A 117 -3.65 6.85 -3.03
CA THR A 117 -4.75 6.68 -3.99
C THR A 117 -5.95 7.62 -3.79
N PRO A 118 -6.55 7.75 -2.59
CA PRO A 118 -7.66 8.70 -2.41
C PRO A 118 -7.22 10.16 -2.48
N ALA A 119 -5.94 10.45 -2.25
CA ALA A 119 -5.38 11.80 -2.12
C ALA A 119 -4.66 12.30 -3.39
N ALA A 120 -4.38 11.45 -4.37
CA ALA A 120 -3.46 11.74 -5.48
C ALA A 120 -3.88 12.94 -6.36
N GLY A 121 -5.17 13.29 -6.38
CA GLY A 121 -5.68 14.48 -7.08
C GLY A 121 -5.86 15.72 -6.21
N PHE A 122 -5.48 15.66 -4.93
CA PHE A 122 -5.77 16.68 -3.93
C PHE A 122 -4.54 17.19 -3.19
N VAL A 123 -3.40 16.52 -3.32
CA VAL A 123 -2.16 16.86 -2.60
C VAL A 123 -1.00 17.07 -3.56
N ASP A 124 0.03 17.76 -3.09
CA ASP A 124 1.28 17.98 -3.79
C ASP A 124 2.38 17.04 -3.30
N VAL A 125 3.61 17.26 -3.75
CA VAL A 125 4.78 16.43 -3.40
C VAL A 125 5.06 16.40 -1.89
N PRO A 126 5.09 17.55 -1.17
CA PRO A 126 5.15 17.54 0.30
C PRO A 126 4.06 16.69 0.96
N GLY A 127 2.80 16.83 0.54
CA GLY A 127 1.72 15.99 1.06
C GLY A 127 1.93 14.51 0.79
N ALA A 128 2.40 14.16 -0.41
CA ALA A 128 2.72 12.79 -0.80
C ALA A 128 3.85 12.18 0.03
N LEU A 129 4.88 12.96 0.36
CA LEU A 129 5.97 12.52 1.24
C LEU A 129 5.45 12.20 2.64
N VAL A 130 4.57 13.03 3.20
CA VAL A 130 3.97 12.78 4.53
C VAL A 130 3.12 11.52 4.50
N ILE A 131 2.22 11.39 3.52
CA ILE A 131 1.36 10.21 3.38
C ILE A 131 2.21 8.95 3.19
N GLY A 132 3.18 9.00 2.27
CA GLY A 132 4.10 7.91 2.00
C GLY A 132 4.97 7.54 3.19
N ALA A 133 5.37 8.49 4.03
CA ALA A 133 6.15 8.19 5.23
C ALA A 133 5.30 7.58 6.36
N VAL A 134 4.06 8.03 6.53
CA VAL A 134 3.20 7.59 7.64
C VAL A 134 2.52 6.25 7.34
N ALA A 135 2.06 6.04 6.11
CA ALA A 135 1.39 4.81 5.69
C ALA A 135 2.13 3.50 6.08
N PRO A 136 3.43 3.33 5.78
CA PRO A 136 4.17 2.13 6.15
C PRO A 136 4.31 1.97 7.66
N LEU A 137 4.36 3.04 8.47
CA LEU A 137 4.40 2.90 9.93
C LEU A 137 3.13 2.21 10.45
N VAL A 138 1.98 2.62 9.92
CA VAL A 138 0.67 2.08 10.31
C VAL A 138 0.51 0.64 9.84
N SER A 139 0.83 0.34 8.58
CA SER A 139 0.70 -1.01 8.04
C SER A 139 1.73 -1.98 8.62
N TYR A 140 2.96 -1.53 8.88
CA TYR A 140 3.97 -2.33 9.59
C TYR A 140 3.49 -2.69 10.98
N PHE A 141 2.94 -1.73 11.74
CA PHE A 141 2.36 -2.00 13.05
C PHE A 141 1.21 -3.03 12.97
N ALA A 142 0.33 -2.86 11.98
CA ALA A 142 -0.80 -3.77 11.78
C ALA A 142 -0.32 -5.21 11.49
N ILE A 143 0.69 -5.38 10.65
CA ILE A 143 1.19 -6.70 10.23
C ILE A 143 2.03 -7.37 11.32
N TYR A 144 2.97 -6.64 11.94
CA TYR A 144 3.90 -7.24 12.89
C TYR A 144 3.30 -7.44 14.29
N TYR A 145 2.42 -6.53 14.73
CA TYR A 145 1.92 -6.54 16.11
C TYR A 145 0.43 -6.87 16.18
N LEU A 146 -0.41 -6.20 15.39
CA LEU A 146 -1.86 -6.35 15.51
C LEU A 146 -2.34 -7.72 15.00
N LYS A 147 -1.84 -8.17 13.84
CA LYS A 147 -2.14 -9.50 13.29
C LYS A 147 -1.75 -10.61 14.26
N ALA A 148 -0.54 -10.55 14.83
CA ALA A 148 -0.08 -11.53 15.82
C ALA A 148 -0.97 -11.54 17.07
N LYS A 149 -1.38 -10.36 17.56
CA LYS A 149 -2.25 -10.22 18.74
C LYS A 149 -3.68 -10.72 18.51
N LEU A 150 -4.27 -10.39 17.37
CA LEU A 150 -5.62 -10.84 17.00
C LEU A 150 -5.62 -12.29 16.52
N GLY A 151 -4.44 -12.78 16.12
CA GLY A 151 -4.19 -14.15 15.75
C GLY A 151 -4.86 -14.57 14.44
N TYR A 152 -5.39 -13.69 13.59
CA TYR A 152 -5.86 -14.14 12.28
C TYR A 152 -4.68 -14.40 11.35
N ASP A 153 -4.92 -15.22 10.33
CA ASP A 153 -3.91 -15.64 9.38
C ASP A 153 -4.38 -15.26 7.97
N ASP A 154 -3.56 -14.46 7.30
CA ASP A 154 -3.74 -14.00 5.92
C ASP A 154 -2.42 -14.12 5.16
N ALA A 155 -2.50 -14.12 3.83
CA ALA A 155 -1.37 -14.31 2.91
C ALA A 155 -0.60 -13.01 2.65
#